data_AF-A0A0Q7ITW7-F1
#
_entry.id   AF-A0A0Q7ITW7-F1
#
_cell.length_a   1.000
_cell.length_b   1.000
_cell.length_c   1.000
_cell.angle_alpha   90.00
_cell.angle_beta   90.00
_cell.angle_gamma   90.00
#
_symmetry.space_group_name_H-M   'P 1'
#
loop_
_entity.id
_entity.type
_entity.pdbx_description
1 polymer ?
#
loop_
_entity_poly.entity_id
_entity_poly.type
_entity_poly.pdbx_seq_one_letter_code
_entity_poly.pdbx_strand_id
1 'polypeptide(L)' 'MDELDIPVFHDDQHGTAVVLIAGLMNALKLVNKRLENCKVVICGIGAAGIHEAPEQHYQAIF' A
#
# COMPACT_ATOMS: atom_id res chain seq x y z
N MET A 1 2.97 -2.94 18.42
CA MET A 1 4.41 -2.62 18.41
C MET A 1 4.75 -1.92 19.72
N ASP A 2 4.28 -2.45 20.84
CA ASP A 2 4.11 -1.65 22.07
C ASP A 2 4.88 -2.22 23.26
N GLU A 3 5.83 -3.13 23.00
CA GLU A 3 6.64 -3.79 24.03
C GLU A 3 8.11 -3.34 24.06
N LEU A 4 8.58 -2.54 23.09
CA LEU A 4 9.96 -2.05 23.03
C LEU A 4 10.03 -0.52 23.02
N ASP A 5 10.98 0.03 23.79
CA ASP A 5 11.30 1.46 23.85
C ASP A 5 12.11 1.97 22.63
N ILE A 6 12.35 1.11 21.64
CA ILE A 6 13.08 1.44 20.41
C ILE A 6 12.20 1.22 19.18
N PRO A 7 12.33 2.05 18.14
CA PRO A 7 11.53 1.90 16.93
C PRO A 7 11.87 0.57 16.23
N VAL A 8 10.82 -0.19 15.89
CA VAL A 8 10.94 -1.44 15.13
C VAL A 8 10.35 -1.24 13.74
N PHE A 9 11.11 -1.60 12.72
CA PHE A 9 10.71 -1.49 11.33
C PHE A 9 10.82 -2.86 10.67
N HIS A 10 9.72 -3.32 10.08
CA HIS A 10 9.72 -4.52 9.25
C HIS A 10 9.75 -4.11 7.78
N ASP A 11 10.87 -4.36 7.11
CA ASP A 11 11.11 -3.87 5.75
C ASP A 11 10.06 -4.40 4.76
N ASP A 12 9.75 -5.70 4.80
CA ASP A 12 8.77 -6.28 3.86
C ASP A 12 7.35 -5.71 4.02
N GLN A 13 6.99 -5.20 5.21
CA GLN A 13 5.68 -4.60 5.47
C GLN A 13 5.70 -3.09 5.23
N HIS A 14 6.60 -2.38 5.90
CA HIS A 14 6.63 -0.93 5.88
C HIS A 14 7.42 -0.38 4.69
N GLY A 15 8.57 -0.99 4.37
CA GLY A 15 9.42 -0.59 3.25
C GLY A 15 8.69 -0.77 1.92
N THR A 16 8.11 -1.96 1.71
CA THR A 16 7.29 -2.26 0.52
C THR A 16 6.11 -1.30 0.37
N ALA A 17 5.39 -1.01 1.46
CA ALA A 17 4.25 -0.08 1.44
C ALA A 17 4.63 1.34 1.03
N VAL A 18 5.75 1.85 1.56
CA VAL A 18 6.21 3.20 1.24
C VAL A 18 6.53 3.32 -0.26
N VAL A 19 7.27 2.36 -0.84
CA VAL A 19 7.64 2.43 -2.25
C VAL A 19 6.45 2.20 -3.19
N LEU A 20 5.51 1.32 -2.82
CA LEU A 20 4.31 1.05 -3.59
C LEU A 20 3.39 2.28 -3.66
N ILE A 21 3.11 2.91 -2.53
CA ILE A 21 2.27 4.13 -2.48
C ILE A 21 2.94 5.28 -3.24
N ALA A 22 4.27 5.46 -3.09
CA ALA A 22 5.00 6.49 -3.83
C ALA A 22 4.91 6.28 -5.35
N GLY A 23 5.07 5.04 -5.81
CA GLY A 23 4.91 4.66 -7.22
C GLY A 23 3.50 4.92 -7.74
N LEU A 24 2.47 4.50 -6.99
CA LEU A 24 1.07 4.70 -7.33
C LEU A 24 0.70 6.18 -7.43
N MET A 25 1.12 7.00 -6.46
CA MET A 25 0.87 8.45 -6.47
C MET A 25 1.50 9.13 -7.69
N ASN A 26 2.72 8.73 -8.06
CA ASN A 26 3.38 9.28 -9.24
C ASN A 26 2.72 8.83 -10.55
N ALA A 27 2.30 7.57 -10.65
CA ALA A 27 1.55 7.08 -11.81
C ALA A 27 0.23 7.84 -11.99
N LEU A 28 -0.50 8.10 -10.89
CA LEU A 28 -1.75 8.87 -10.92
C LEU A 28 -1.55 10.32 -11.39
N LYS A 29 -0.47 10.99 -10.95
CA LYS A 29 -0.08 12.31 -11.45
C LYS A 29 0.19 12.29 -12.96
N LEU A 30 0.90 11.26 -13.44
CA LEU A 30 1.25 11.12 -14.86
C LEU A 30 0.02 10.98 -15.75
N VAL A 31 -1.02 10.28 -15.29
CA VAL A 31 -2.26 10.07 -16.04
C VAL A 31 -3.38 11.05 -15.68
N ASN A 32 -3.09 12.06 -14.85
CA ASN A 32 -4.03 13.06 -14.35
C ASN A 32 -5.31 12.45 -13.75
N LYS A 33 -5.17 11.42 -12.92
CA LYS A 33 -6.29 10.78 -12.19
C LYS A 33 -6.14 10.99 -10.69
N ARG A 34 -7.26 11.12 -10.01
CA ARG A 34 -7.32 11.08 -8.55
C ARG A 34 -7.51 9.64 -8.08
N LEU A 35 -6.94 9.29 -6.94
CA LEU A 35 -7.04 7.94 -6.37
C LEU A 35 -8.50 7.57 -6.08
N GLU A 36 -9.32 8.51 -5.58
CA GLU A 36 -10.75 8.27 -5.31
C GLU A 36 -11.58 7.90 -6.57
N ASN A 37 -11.06 8.20 -7.75
CA ASN A 37 -11.71 7.88 -9.02
C ASN A 37 -11.17 6.59 -9.65
N CYS A 38 -10.25 5.88 -8.98
CA CYS A 38 -9.57 4.70 -9.49
C CYS A 38 -10.00 3.45 -8.72
N LYS A 39 -10.19 2.35 -9.46
CA LYS A 39 -10.28 1.01 -8.88
C LYS A 39 -8.92 0.36 -8.97
N VAL A 40 -8.31 0.07 -7.82
CA VAL A 40 -6.99 -0.57 -7.76
C VAL A 40 -7.18 -2.04 -7.41
N VAL A 41 -6.51 -2.93 -8.15
CA VAL A 41 -6.53 -4.37 -7.91
C VAL A 41 -5.16 -4.79 -7.38
N ILE A 42 -5.14 -5.43 -6.21
CA ILE A 42 -3.93 -6.02 -5.64
C ILE A 42 -4.00 -7.53 -5.86
N CYS A 43 -3.05 -8.08 -6.60
CA CYS A 43 -2.94 -9.52 -6.86
C CYS A 43 -1.90 -10.13 -5.92
N GLY A 44 -2.35 -10.93 -4.95
CA GLY A 44 -1.52 -11.50 -3.89
C GLY A 44 -1.54 -10.68 -2.59
N ILE A 45 -1.97 -11.32 -1.50
CA ILE A 45 -2.14 -10.70 -0.18
C ILE A 45 -1.05 -11.21 0.79
N GLY A 46 0.21 -10.95 0.44
CA GLY A 46 1.36 -11.24 1.31
C GLY A 46 1.56 -10.19 2.41
N ALA A 47 2.73 -10.18 3.06
CA ALA A 47 3.06 -9.26 4.16
C ALA A 47 2.82 -7.77 3.83
N ALA A 48 3.07 -7.36 2.59
CA ALA A 48 2.82 -6.01 2.08
C ALA A 48 1.33 -5.74 1.80
N GLY A 49 0.63 -6.68 1.15
CA GLY A 49 -0.76 -6.50 0.71
C GLY A 49 -1.78 -6.38 1.85
N ILE A 50 -1.48 -6.90 3.04
CA ILE A 50 -2.37 -6.84 4.21
C ILE A 50 -2.40 -5.45 4.85
N HIS A 51 -1.28 -4.73 4.89
CA HIS A 51 -1.20 -3.40 5.53
C HIS A 51 -1.64 -2.25 4.61
N GLU A 52 -1.74 -2.50 3.30
CA GLU A 52 -1.85 -1.45 2.28
C GLU A 52 -3.25 -1.29 1.66
N ALA A 53 -4.20 -2.18 1.93
CA ALA A 53 -5.51 -2.18 1.27
C ALA A 53 -6.61 -1.54 2.13
N PRO A 54 -6.93 -0.23 2.00
CA PRO A 54 -8.13 0.34 2.58
C PRO A 54 -9.37 -0.15 1.81
N GLU A 55 -10.36 -0.66 2.55
CA GLU A 55 -11.53 -1.43 2.08
C GLU A 55 -12.37 -0.79 0.96
N GLN A 56 -12.25 0.52 0.69
CA GLN A 56 -13.22 1.24 -0.14
C GLN A 56 -12.84 1.38 -1.62
N HIS A 57 -11.55 1.33 -1.97
CA HIS A 57 -11.07 1.59 -3.36
C HIS A 57 -10.16 0.48 -3.91
N TYR A 58 -9.80 -0.47 -3.06
CA TYR A 58 -8.89 -1.57 -3.37
C TYR A 58 -9.67 -2.88 -3.38
N GLN A 59 -9.52 -3.66 -4.45
CA GLN A 59 -9.99 -5.04 -4.48
C GLN A 59 -8.79 -5.96 -4.49
N ALA A 60 -8.68 -6.78 -3.44
CA ALA A 60 -7.68 -7.82 -3.40
C ALA A 60 -8.22 -9.07 -4.09
N ILE A 61 -7.42 -9.63 -5.00
CA ILE A 61 -7.67 -10.93 -5.62
C ILE A 61 -6.61 -11.88 -5.06
N PHE A 62 -7.07 -12.93 -4.38
CA PHE A 62 -6.24 -14.00 -3.83
C PHE A 62 -5.74 -14.92 -4.94
#